data_AF-A0A2P5W5Q1-F1
#
_entry.id   AF-A0A2P5W5Q1-F1
#
_cell.length_a   1.000
_cell.length_b   1.000
_cell.length_c   1.000
_cell.angle_alpha   90.00
_cell.angle_beta   90.00
_cell.angle_gamma   90.00
#
_symmetry.space_group_name_H-M   'P 1'
#
loop_
_entity.id
_entity.type
_entity.pdbx_description
1 polymer ?
#
loop_
_entity_poly.entity_id
_entity_poly.type
_entity_poly.pdbx_seq_one_letter_code
_entity_poly.pdbx_strand_id
1 'polypeptide(L)'
;MRTLFLLSSFLLFSIIFHPFSVHQVASDHEPVIRGNKEKLERANGGGGKVLAPENFNDNCPPPPPKPECPLPPPPPPPPPPVPKCTLPPPPPPPPPPPPPPPPVPKCTFPPPPPPPPPPPPPPPPPCKFKTKSGCFRNQRLAKAHNVIQTFKSKILVDENSKKFTKTWRGTEVCNYKGFTCDIRPDVNETAVASVDFNGAKFAGPNGYLPLDGFIDKLDDLAIFHANSNNFTGTIPYEVSKIKYLYELDLSNNQLSGDFPMNVLKATNLTFLDLRFNSIKGLVPQQVFNLDLDVLFINNNNFEQRLPENLGDTPVLYLTFANNKFTGPIPTSIGKAPNLLEVLFLNNKLTGCLPYEIGNLSQATVFDVGSNKLTGPIPYSFGCLKKIELLNLAGNEFYGEVPETVCQLKNLQNLSLSYNYFTQVGPTCRDLIMKKKLDVKNNCILDLPFQRSEAECTAFFSRKLYCDRKDSFKWVPCMKGRRVNKGRDPSQMPTASKVHHGHNWFHAIANCQVLCLVHESKAESSSLGPNCCIY
;
A
#
# COMPACT_ATOMS: atom_id res chain seq x y z
N MET A 1 -9.90 26.33 -4.78
CA MET A 1 -9.61 25.06 -5.48
C MET A 1 -8.76 24.08 -4.66
N ARG A 2 -8.34 24.37 -3.41
CA ARG A 2 -7.59 23.42 -2.56
C ARG A 2 -8.45 22.45 -1.73
N THR A 3 -9.78 22.59 -1.73
CA THR A 3 -10.69 21.81 -0.87
C THR A 3 -11.49 20.74 -1.62
N LEU A 4 -11.41 20.67 -2.94
CA LEU A 4 -12.12 19.67 -3.75
C LEU A 4 -11.31 18.38 -4.02
N PHE A 5 -10.02 18.37 -3.68
CA PHE A 5 -9.09 17.27 -3.95
C PHE A 5 -9.19 16.08 -3.00
N LEU A 6 -9.98 16.17 -1.92
CA LEU A 6 -10.07 15.09 -0.92
C LEU A 6 -11.07 13.98 -1.26
N LEU A 7 -11.94 14.18 -2.27
CA LEU A 7 -12.99 13.20 -2.59
C LEU A 7 -12.56 12.13 -3.61
N SER A 8 -11.50 12.34 -4.40
CA SER A 8 -10.93 11.27 -5.25
C SER A 8 -9.88 10.42 -4.52
N SER A 9 -9.32 10.91 -3.41
CA SER A 9 -8.41 10.15 -2.55
C SER A 9 -9.10 9.03 -1.75
N PHE A 10 -10.43 8.98 -1.69
CA PHE A 10 -11.14 7.82 -1.12
C PHE A 10 -11.00 6.55 -1.98
N LEU A 11 -10.56 6.65 -3.24
CA LEU A 11 -10.24 5.50 -4.08
C LEU A 11 -8.81 4.93 -3.84
N LEU A 12 -7.95 5.63 -3.09
CA LEU A 12 -6.61 5.12 -2.74
C LEU A 12 -6.67 3.96 -1.72
N PHE A 13 -7.76 3.83 -0.96
CA PHE A 13 -7.95 2.72 -0.03
C PHE A 13 -8.20 1.37 -0.72
N SER A 14 -8.69 1.37 -1.97
CA SER A 14 -9.15 0.14 -2.64
C SER A 14 -8.20 -0.42 -3.69
N ILE A 15 -7.13 0.29 -4.05
CA ILE A 15 -6.20 -0.13 -5.13
C ILE A 15 -4.85 -0.63 -4.56
N ILE A 16 -4.54 -0.34 -3.29
CA ILE A 16 -3.30 -0.78 -2.63
C ILE A 16 -3.46 -2.16 -1.94
N PHE A 17 -4.69 -2.57 -1.62
CA PHE A 17 -4.98 -3.86 -0.96
C PHE A 17 -5.77 -4.81 -1.86
N HIS A 18 -5.08 -5.48 -2.79
CA HIS A 18 -5.47 -6.81 -3.25
C HIS A 18 -4.20 -7.69 -3.24
N PRO A 19 -4.13 -8.74 -2.40
CA PRO A 19 -3.06 -9.71 -2.51
C PRO A 19 -3.40 -10.60 -3.71
N PHE A 20 -2.70 -10.41 -4.84
CA PHE A 20 -2.46 -11.56 -5.71
C PHE A 20 -1.45 -12.44 -4.99
N SER A 21 -1.85 -13.68 -4.71
CA SER A 21 -1.00 -14.73 -4.15
C SER A 21 0.32 -14.80 -4.91
N VAL A 22 1.41 -14.35 -4.29
CA VAL A 22 2.75 -14.66 -4.76
C VAL A 22 3.05 -16.08 -4.29
N HIS A 23 3.00 -17.05 -5.19
CA HIS A 23 3.66 -18.34 -4.99
C HIS A 23 5.17 -18.07 -4.89
N GLN A 24 5.73 -18.30 -3.72
CA GLN A 24 7.16 -18.18 -3.46
C GLN A 24 7.85 -19.42 -4.02
N VAL A 25 8.58 -19.25 -5.13
CA VAL A 25 9.51 -20.27 -5.64
C VAL A 25 10.74 -20.23 -4.72
N ALA A 26 10.91 -21.28 -3.92
CA ALA A 26 12.14 -21.52 -3.18
C ALA A 26 13.26 -21.87 -4.17
N SER A 27 14.37 -21.14 -4.09
CA SER A 27 15.61 -21.47 -4.81
C SER A 27 16.51 -22.20 -3.84
N ASP A 28 16.65 -23.51 -4.02
CA ASP A 28 17.59 -24.35 -3.28
C ASP A 28 19.03 -24.04 -3.69
N HIS A 29 19.85 -23.63 -2.72
CA HIS A 29 21.30 -23.76 -2.82
C HIS A 29 21.85 -24.15 -1.44
N GLU A 30 22.12 -25.44 -1.26
CA GLU A 30 23.02 -25.96 -0.24
C GLU A 30 24.46 -25.50 -0.50
N PRO A 31 25.24 -25.24 0.55
CA PRO A 31 26.68 -25.47 0.51
C PRO A 31 27.09 -26.62 1.44
N VAL A 32 27.66 -27.64 0.81
CA VAL A 32 28.49 -28.69 1.40
C VAL A 32 29.71 -28.05 2.07
N ILE A 33 29.92 -28.22 3.38
CA ILE A 33 31.25 -28.09 3.99
C ILE A 33 31.58 -29.30 4.85
N ARG A 34 32.61 -30.00 4.36
CA ARG A 34 33.34 -31.12 4.95
C ARG A 34 34.22 -30.60 6.09
N GLY A 35 34.29 -31.35 7.18
CA GLY A 35 34.84 -30.87 8.46
C GLY A 35 36.36 -30.76 8.57
N ASN A 36 36.79 -30.32 9.75
CA ASN A 36 37.98 -30.82 10.43
C ASN A 36 37.86 -30.58 11.95
N LYS A 37 38.15 -31.64 12.71
CA LYS A 37 38.31 -31.67 14.16
C LYS A 37 39.73 -31.23 14.49
N GLU A 38 39.90 -30.35 15.46
CA GLU A 38 41.10 -30.33 16.30
C GLU A 38 40.73 -30.15 17.78
N LYS A 39 41.26 -31.08 18.58
CA LYS A 39 41.29 -31.09 20.05
C LYS A 39 42.28 -30.05 20.54
N LEU A 40 41.98 -29.38 21.65
CA LEU A 40 43.02 -28.87 22.55
C LEU A 40 42.61 -29.08 24.01
N GLU A 41 43.53 -29.66 24.76
CA GLU A 41 43.39 -30.13 26.14
C GLU A 41 43.52 -29.02 27.19
N ARG A 42 42.65 -29.14 28.22
CA ARG A 42 42.91 -29.16 29.67
C ARG A 42 44.02 -28.27 30.27
N ALA A 43 43.62 -27.45 31.25
CA ALA A 43 44.42 -27.15 32.45
C ALA A 43 43.50 -27.05 33.69
N ASN A 44 43.87 -27.78 34.74
CA ASN A 44 43.24 -27.85 36.07
C ASN A 44 43.51 -26.59 36.91
N GLY A 45 42.64 -26.31 37.88
CA GLY A 45 42.99 -25.47 39.03
C GLY A 45 41.89 -25.30 40.08
N GLY A 46 42.11 -25.89 41.26
CA GLY A 46 41.76 -25.24 42.54
C GLY A 46 40.41 -25.58 43.17
N GLY A 47 40.42 -26.51 44.13
CA GLY A 47 39.34 -26.71 45.10
C GLY A 47 39.34 -25.68 46.22
N GLY A 48 38.16 -25.39 46.75
CA GLY A 48 37.93 -24.59 47.95
C GLY A 48 36.63 -24.99 48.64
N LYS A 49 36.73 -25.52 49.86
CA LYS A 49 35.63 -25.86 50.79
C LYS A 49 34.98 -24.61 51.36
N VAL A 50 33.64 -24.52 51.40
CA VAL A 50 32.84 -23.72 52.38
C VAL A 50 31.43 -24.35 52.44
N LEU A 51 31.11 -25.10 53.49
CA LEU A 51 30.17 -24.81 54.60
C LEU A 51 28.69 -24.59 54.20
N ALA A 52 27.83 -25.45 54.77
CA ALA A 52 26.37 -25.39 54.76
C ALA A 52 25.83 -24.22 55.62
N PRO A 53 24.60 -23.78 55.34
CA PRO A 53 23.57 -23.71 56.38
C PRO A 53 22.22 -24.27 55.87
N GLU A 54 21.63 -25.21 56.58
CA GLU A 54 20.55 -25.01 57.58
C GLU A 54 19.15 -24.84 56.98
N ASN A 55 18.32 -25.82 57.32
CA ASN A 55 16.88 -25.89 57.12
C ASN A 55 16.18 -24.64 57.66
N PHE A 56 15.36 -23.99 56.84
CA PHE A 56 14.23 -23.22 57.32
C PHE A 56 12.93 -23.90 56.93
N ASN A 57 12.15 -24.15 57.97
CA ASN A 57 10.92 -24.90 58.02
C ASN A 57 9.79 -24.18 57.27
N ASP A 58 9.01 -24.96 56.52
CA ASP A 58 7.70 -24.59 55.99
C ASP A 58 6.74 -24.22 57.13
N ASN A 59 5.98 -23.12 56.97
CA ASN A 59 4.60 -22.97 57.42
C ASN A 59 4.06 -21.56 57.10
N CYS A 60 3.41 -21.41 55.94
CA CYS A 60 2.46 -20.32 55.69
C CYS A 60 1.06 -20.92 55.45
N PRO A 61 0.01 -20.46 56.16
CA PRO A 61 -1.34 -20.97 55.97
C PRO A 61 -1.93 -20.52 54.62
N PRO A 62 -2.85 -21.30 54.01
CA PRO A 62 -3.43 -20.95 52.73
C PRO A 62 -4.32 -19.69 52.83
N PRO A 63 -4.39 -18.87 51.77
CA PRO A 63 -5.23 -17.68 51.75
C PRO A 63 -6.72 -18.04 51.73
N PRO A 64 -7.61 -17.18 52.26
CA PRO A 64 -9.03 -17.44 52.31
C PRO A 64 -9.66 -17.49 50.90
N PRO A 65 -10.76 -18.22 50.70
CA PRO A 65 -11.42 -18.29 49.41
C PRO A 65 -11.96 -16.92 49.00
N LYS A 66 -11.80 -16.57 47.72
CA LYS A 66 -12.33 -15.34 47.13
C LYS A 66 -13.85 -15.29 47.26
N PRO A 67 -14.45 -14.11 47.52
CA PRO A 67 -15.90 -13.97 47.51
C PRO A 67 -16.43 -14.18 46.09
N GLU A 68 -17.42 -15.06 45.95
CA GLU A 68 -18.17 -15.24 44.70
C GLU A 68 -18.98 -13.98 44.41
N CYS A 69 -18.73 -13.36 43.25
CA CYS A 69 -19.62 -12.34 42.72
C CYS A 69 -20.94 -13.00 42.32
N PRO A 70 -22.11 -12.44 42.67
CA PRO A 70 -23.37 -12.97 42.19
C PRO A 70 -23.43 -12.85 40.67
N LEU A 71 -23.86 -13.95 40.02
CA LEU A 71 -24.10 -13.99 38.58
C LEU A 71 -25.05 -12.85 38.17
N PRO A 72 -24.78 -12.15 37.06
CA PRO A 72 -25.72 -11.16 36.56
C PRO A 72 -27.06 -11.84 36.22
N PRO A 73 -28.20 -11.19 36.47
CA PRO A 73 -29.49 -11.76 36.16
C PRO A 73 -29.58 -12.06 34.65
N PRO A 74 -30.30 -13.13 34.25
CA PRO A 74 -30.47 -13.46 32.86
C PRO A 74 -31.12 -12.27 32.11
N PRO A 75 -30.74 -12.03 30.85
CA PRO A 75 -31.36 -10.97 30.07
C PRO A 75 -32.87 -11.19 29.99
N PRO A 76 -33.67 -10.12 29.99
CA PRO A 76 -35.11 -10.24 29.90
C PRO A 76 -35.50 -10.99 28.62
N PRO A 77 -36.59 -11.76 28.64
CA PRO A 77 -37.07 -12.45 27.44
C PRO A 77 -37.30 -11.42 26.32
N PRO A 78 -37.05 -11.81 25.06
CA PRO A 78 -37.29 -10.92 23.93
C PRO A 78 -38.75 -10.44 23.97
N PRO A 79 -39.02 -9.17 23.60
CA PRO A 79 -40.37 -8.66 23.59
C PRO A 79 -41.24 -9.54 22.68
N PRO A 80 -42.53 -9.71 23.01
CA PRO A 80 -43.44 -10.47 22.18
C PRO A 80 -43.40 -9.91 20.74
N PRO A 81 -43.51 -10.77 19.72
CA PRO A 81 -43.48 -10.31 18.34
C PRO A 81 -44.51 -9.19 18.16
N VAL A 82 -44.03 -8.04 17.69
CA VAL A 82 -44.86 -6.90 17.33
C VAL A 82 -46.00 -7.44 16.46
N PRO A 83 -47.28 -7.12 16.75
CA PRO A 83 -48.36 -7.49 15.85
C PRO A 83 -47.97 -7.00 14.47
N LYS A 84 -47.97 -7.91 13.48
CA LYS A 84 -47.78 -7.50 12.08
C LYS A 84 -48.81 -6.41 11.81
N CYS A 85 -48.35 -5.15 11.72
CA CYS A 85 -49.11 -4.09 11.09
C CYS A 85 -49.31 -4.52 9.65
N THR A 86 -50.42 -5.20 9.40
CA THR A 86 -51.00 -5.32 8.08
C THR A 86 -51.36 -3.90 7.68
N LEU A 87 -50.66 -3.38 6.68
CA LEU A 87 -51.09 -2.17 5.99
C LEU A 87 -52.56 -2.37 5.61
N PRO A 88 -53.44 -1.38 5.85
CA PRO A 88 -54.80 -1.47 5.34
C PRO A 88 -54.75 -1.61 3.81
N PRO A 89 -55.66 -2.40 3.22
CA PRO A 89 -55.72 -2.55 1.77
C PRO A 89 -55.84 -1.17 1.10
N PRO A 90 -55.22 -0.96 -0.08
CA PRO A 90 -55.35 0.28 -0.81
C PRO A 90 -56.85 0.56 -1.06
N PRO A 91 -57.27 1.84 -1.04
CA PRO A 91 -58.65 2.18 -1.33
C PRO A 91 -59.04 1.67 -2.72
N PRO A 92 -60.32 1.29 -2.92
CA PRO A 92 -60.79 0.81 -4.20
C PRO A 92 -60.54 1.85 -5.30
N PRO A 93 -60.22 1.42 -6.53
CA PRO A 93 -60.03 2.35 -7.64
C PRO A 93 -61.28 3.20 -7.83
N PRO A 94 -61.14 4.49 -8.20
CA PRO A 94 -62.29 5.34 -8.45
C PRO A 94 -63.17 4.73 -9.55
N PRO A 95 -64.50 4.96 -9.50
CA PRO A 95 -65.40 4.45 -10.52
C PRO A 95 -64.98 4.95 -11.91
N PRO A 96 -65.21 4.15 -12.97
CA PRO A 96 -64.88 4.55 -14.32
C PRO A 96 -65.61 5.87 -14.66
N PRO A 97 -64.96 6.78 -15.41
CA PRO A 97 -65.60 8.02 -15.82
C PRO A 97 -66.85 7.72 -16.64
N PRO A 98 -67.88 8.59 -16.59
CA PRO A 98 -69.08 8.42 -17.39
C PRO A 98 -68.72 8.36 -18.89
N PRO A 99 -69.50 7.61 -19.70
CA PRO A 99 -69.26 7.53 -21.13
C PRO A 99 -69.30 8.93 -21.75
N PRO A 100 -68.42 9.21 -22.74
CA PRO A 100 -68.39 10.52 -23.37
C PRO A 100 -69.74 10.81 -24.03
N PRO A 101 -70.18 12.09 -24.05
CA PRO A 101 -71.40 12.47 -24.74
C PRO A 101 -71.30 12.09 -26.23
N PRO A 102 -72.44 11.81 -26.89
CA PRO A 102 -72.45 11.45 -28.31
C PRO A 102 -71.77 12.56 -29.14
N PRO A 103 -71.08 12.19 -30.23
CA PRO A 103 -70.31 13.14 -31.00
C PRO A 103 -71.23 14.22 -31.56
N VAL A 104 -70.96 15.48 -31.18
CA VAL A 104 -71.53 16.65 -31.83
C VAL A 104 -71.12 16.58 -33.31
N PRO A 105 -72.04 16.81 -34.27
CA PRO A 105 -71.69 16.87 -35.68
C PRO A 105 -70.60 17.91 -35.88
N LYS A 106 -69.39 17.45 -36.26
CA LYS A 106 -68.29 18.35 -36.61
C LYS A 106 -68.65 19.05 -37.91
N CYS A 107 -68.99 20.34 -37.81
CA CYS A 107 -68.87 21.23 -38.96
C CYS A 107 -67.43 21.18 -39.45
N THR A 108 -67.23 20.67 -40.66
CA THR A 108 -65.95 20.57 -41.32
C THR A 108 -65.50 21.96 -41.75
N PHE A 109 -64.65 22.61 -40.94
CA PHE A 109 -63.80 23.67 -41.47
C PHE A 109 -62.64 23.03 -42.24
N PRO A 110 -62.20 23.63 -43.36
CA PRO A 110 -61.04 23.14 -44.10
C PRO A 110 -59.80 23.08 -43.19
N PRO A 111 -58.90 22.11 -43.38
CA PRO A 111 -57.69 22.02 -42.56
C PRO A 111 -56.84 23.29 -42.74
N PRO A 112 -56.24 23.82 -41.66
CA PRO A 112 -55.29 24.91 -41.78
C PRO A 112 -54.11 24.45 -42.65
N PRO A 113 -53.53 25.35 -43.46
CA PRO A 113 -52.40 25.02 -44.30
C PRO A 113 -51.24 24.48 -43.46
N PRO A 114 -50.45 23.53 -44.00
CA PRO A 114 -49.34 22.94 -43.28
C PRO A 114 -48.38 24.04 -42.79
N PRO A 115 -47.82 23.90 -41.57
CA PRO A 115 -46.84 24.85 -41.07
C PRO A 115 -45.70 24.96 -42.08
N PRO A 116 -45.17 26.17 -42.32
CA PRO A 116 -44.06 26.35 -43.24
C PRO A 116 -42.91 25.43 -42.83
N PRO A 117 -42.20 24.83 -43.79
CA PRO A 117 -41.05 23.98 -43.48
C PRO A 117 -40.10 24.75 -42.56
N PRO A 118 -39.51 24.08 -41.55
CA PRO A 118 -38.55 24.73 -40.66
C PRO A 118 -37.50 25.44 -41.51
N PRO A 119 -37.12 26.68 -41.15
CA PRO A 119 -36.14 27.42 -41.92
C PRO A 119 -34.88 26.57 -42.06
N PRO A 120 -34.25 26.57 -43.25
CA PRO A 120 -33.04 25.81 -43.47
C PRO A 120 -32.04 26.17 -42.35
N PRO A 121 -31.32 25.18 -41.79
CA PRO A 121 -30.36 25.44 -40.73
C PRO A 121 -29.43 26.56 -41.19
N PRO A 122 -29.11 27.54 -40.32
CA PRO A 122 -28.26 28.66 -40.69
C PRO A 122 -26.97 28.13 -41.32
N PRO A 123 -26.48 28.78 -42.39
CA PRO A 123 -25.26 28.33 -43.05
C PRO A 123 -24.15 28.19 -42.00
N PRO A 124 -23.38 27.09 -42.02
CA PRO A 124 -22.33 26.88 -41.04
C PRO A 124 -21.40 28.10 -41.04
N PRO A 125 -20.93 28.55 -39.86
CA PRO A 125 -20.13 29.75 -39.76
C PRO A 125 -18.96 29.70 -40.75
N PRO A 126 -18.62 30.83 -41.40
CA PRO A 126 -17.58 30.86 -42.41
C PRO A 126 -16.28 30.30 -41.87
N CYS A 127 -15.62 29.51 -42.71
CA CYS A 127 -14.45 28.76 -42.30
C CYS A 127 -13.34 29.68 -41.82
N LYS A 128 -13.00 29.63 -40.52
CA LYS A 128 -11.95 30.49 -39.95
C LYS A 128 -10.55 30.02 -40.34
N PHE A 129 -10.31 28.71 -40.36
CA PHE A 129 -9.02 28.15 -40.70
C PHE A 129 -9.16 26.92 -41.60
N LYS A 130 -8.90 27.11 -42.90
CA LYS A 130 -9.04 26.05 -43.91
C LYS A 130 -7.72 25.29 -44.07
N THR A 131 -7.80 23.97 -44.04
CA THR A 131 -6.67 23.07 -44.32
C THR A 131 -7.08 22.00 -45.33
N LYS A 132 -6.13 21.16 -45.76
CA LYS A 132 -6.44 19.97 -46.59
C LYS A 132 -7.40 19.00 -45.89
N SER A 133 -7.39 18.96 -44.56
CA SER A 133 -8.21 18.06 -43.73
C SER A 133 -9.61 18.61 -43.43
N GLY A 134 -9.94 19.81 -43.91
CA GLY A 134 -11.23 20.47 -43.69
C GLY A 134 -11.09 21.82 -42.98
N CYS A 135 -12.20 22.29 -42.45
CA CYS A 135 -12.29 23.58 -41.77
C CYS A 135 -12.19 23.46 -40.25
N PHE A 136 -11.32 24.25 -39.64
CA PHE A 136 -11.12 24.32 -38.20
C PHE A 136 -11.43 25.71 -37.66
N ARG A 137 -11.76 25.77 -36.36
CA ARG A 137 -11.99 27.04 -35.64
C ARG A 137 -10.72 27.88 -35.54
N ASN A 138 -9.55 27.25 -35.41
CA ASN A 138 -8.23 27.89 -35.37
C ASN A 138 -7.12 26.91 -35.77
N GLN A 139 -5.89 27.41 -35.88
CA GLN A 139 -4.70 26.61 -36.24
C GLN A 139 -4.36 25.53 -35.19
N ARG A 140 -4.63 25.76 -33.90
CA ARG A 140 -4.34 24.82 -32.80
C ARG A 140 -5.13 23.53 -32.92
N LEU A 141 -6.44 23.66 -33.13
CA LEU A 141 -7.33 22.51 -33.33
C LEU A 141 -7.00 21.78 -34.63
N ALA A 142 -6.56 22.48 -35.68
CA ALA A 142 -6.08 21.83 -36.90
C ALA A 142 -4.79 21.01 -36.66
N LYS A 143 -3.84 21.53 -35.86
CA LYS A 143 -2.63 20.79 -35.46
C LYS A 143 -3.00 19.59 -34.60
N ALA A 144 -3.82 19.77 -33.57
CA ALA A 144 -4.29 18.70 -32.70
C ALA A 144 -5.01 17.60 -33.48
N HIS A 145 -5.89 17.96 -34.42
CA HIS A 145 -6.55 17.00 -35.30
C HIS A 145 -5.54 16.10 -36.02
N ASN A 146 -4.51 16.68 -36.65
CA ASN A 146 -3.52 15.88 -37.37
C ASN A 146 -2.77 14.93 -36.44
N VAL A 147 -2.36 15.40 -35.26
CA VAL A 147 -1.72 14.58 -34.21
C VAL A 147 -2.62 13.42 -33.80
N ILE A 148 -3.90 13.70 -33.53
CA ILE A 148 -4.88 12.70 -33.11
C ILE A 148 -5.12 11.67 -34.22
N GLN A 149 -5.27 12.09 -35.48
CA GLN A 149 -5.48 11.15 -36.58
C GLN A 149 -4.23 10.27 -36.82
N THR A 150 -3.02 10.82 -36.70
CA THR A 150 -1.78 10.04 -36.76
C THR A 150 -1.66 9.04 -35.61
N PHE A 151 -2.09 9.42 -34.40
CA PHE A 151 -2.10 8.50 -33.26
C PHE A 151 -3.18 7.42 -33.44
N LYS A 152 -4.37 7.81 -33.87
CA LYS A 152 -5.49 6.91 -34.17
C LYS A 152 -5.09 5.81 -35.14
N SER A 153 -4.32 6.11 -36.19
CA SER A 153 -3.88 5.09 -37.16
C SER A 153 -2.93 4.06 -36.56
N LYS A 154 -2.34 4.32 -35.39
CA LYS A 154 -1.51 3.36 -34.64
C LYS A 154 -2.33 2.49 -33.68
N ILE A 155 -3.58 2.84 -33.40
CA ILE A 155 -4.45 2.07 -32.48
C ILE A 155 -5.11 0.94 -33.28
N LEU A 156 -4.78 -0.30 -32.93
CA LEU A 156 -5.41 -1.50 -33.50
C LEU A 156 -6.57 -1.97 -32.63
N VAL A 157 -6.37 -1.89 -31.31
CA VAL A 157 -7.31 -2.37 -30.30
C VAL A 157 -7.91 -1.17 -29.55
N ASP A 158 -9.23 -1.06 -29.60
CA ASP A 158 -10.07 -0.14 -28.81
C ASP A 158 -11.16 -1.01 -28.17
N GLU A 159 -10.70 -1.99 -27.36
CA GLU A 159 -11.48 -3.13 -26.88
C GLU A 159 -12.47 -2.80 -25.77
N ASN A 160 -12.45 -1.57 -25.26
CA ASN A 160 -13.43 -1.15 -24.27
C ASN A 160 -14.76 -0.74 -24.91
N SER A 161 -15.85 -1.03 -24.20
CA SER A 161 -17.25 -0.68 -24.54
C SER A 161 -17.50 0.80 -24.89
N LYS A 162 -16.49 1.66 -24.71
CA LYS A 162 -16.53 3.10 -24.94
C LYS A 162 -16.25 3.53 -26.39
N LYS A 163 -15.63 2.70 -27.26
CA LYS A 163 -15.42 2.98 -28.71
C LYS A 163 -14.87 4.39 -28.97
N PHE A 164 -13.77 4.78 -28.31
CA PHE A 164 -13.23 6.13 -28.37
C PHE A 164 -12.96 6.59 -29.80
N THR A 165 -12.18 5.78 -30.54
CA THR A 165 -11.67 6.10 -31.88
C THR A 165 -12.78 6.28 -32.92
N LYS A 166 -13.98 5.73 -32.68
CA LYS A 166 -15.12 5.90 -33.58
C LYS A 166 -15.59 7.36 -33.65
N THR A 167 -15.47 8.10 -32.56
CA THR A 167 -15.86 9.52 -32.47
C THR A 167 -14.83 10.46 -33.09
N TRP A 168 -13.60 9.99 -33.32
CA TRP A 168 -12.49 10.81 -33.81
C TRP A 168 -12.59 11.00 -35.34
N ARG A 169 -13.65 11.64 -35.81
CA ARG A 169 -13.95 11.88 -37.23
C ARG A 169 -14.44 13.31 -37.44
N GLY A 170 -14.12 13.88 -38.60
CA GLY A 170 -14.46 15.28 -38.92
C GLY A 170 -13.57 16.28 -38.19
N THR A 171 -13.87 17.57 -38.32
CA THR A 171 -12.98 18.64 -37.85
C THR A 171 -13.29 19.16 -36.45
N GLU A 172 -14.38 18.71 -35.84
CA GLU A 172 -14.81 19.06 -34.48
C GLU A 172 -14.06 18.22 -33.43
N VAL A 173 -12.76 18.50 -33.26
CA VAL A 173 -11.85 17.79 -32.34
C VAL A 173 -12.39 17.77 -30.90
N CYS A 174 -13.06 18.84 -30.47
CA CYS A 174 -13.59 18.95 -29.12
C CYS A 174 -14.77 18.01 -28.83
N ASN A 175 -15.36 17.40 -29.87
CA ASN A 175 -16.40 16.38 -29.74
C ASN A 175 -15.82 14.96 -29.71
N TYR A 176 -14.50 14.82 -29.85
CA TYR A 176 -13.84 13.53 -29.80
C TYR A 176 -13.88 13.00 -28.37
N LYS A 177 -14.38 11.78 -28.20
CA LYS A 177 -14.42 11.13 -26.89
C LYS A 177 -13.01 10.98 -26.33
N GLY A 178 -12.84 11.34 -25.07
CA GLY A 178 -11.53 11.36 -24.39
C GLY A 178 -10.73 12.63 -24.64
N PHE A 179 -11.26 13.62 -25.37
CA PHE A 179 -10.64 14.94 -25.53
C PHE A 179 -11.57 16.00 -24.97
N THR A 180 -10.99 16.94 -24.22
CA THR A 180 -11.69 18.13 -23.74
C THR A 180 -10.93 19.37 -24.20
N CYS A 181 -11.65 20.31 -24.80
CA CYS A 181 -11.09 21.59 -25.18
C CYS A 181 -11.41 22.66 -24.15
N ASP A 182 -10.49 23.60 -23.98
CA ASP A 182 -10.71 24.79 -23.17
C ASP A 182 -9.99 26.00 -23.80
N ILE A 183 -10.21 27.18 -23.25
CA ILE A 183 -9.61 28.43 -23.68
C ILE A 183 -8.21 28.56 -23.05
N ARG A 184 -7.21 28.71 -23.91
CA ARG A 184 -5.82 28.94 -23.49
C ARG A 184 -5.70 30.33 -22.84
N PRO A 185 -5.17 30.45 -21.60
CA PRO A 185 -5.20 31.72 -20.85
C PRO A 185 -4.40 32.88 -21.47
N ASP A 186 -3.32 32.59 -22.21
CA ASP A 186 -2.39 33.61 -22.70
C ASP A 186 -2.78 34.23 -24.05
N VAL A 187 -3.53 33.50 -24.87
CA VAL A 187 -3.92 33.93 -26.24
C VAL A 187 -5.43 33.90 -26.47
N ASN A 188 -6.23 33.48 -25.48
CA ASN A 188 -7.69 33.41 -25.53
C ASN A 188 -8.23 32.59 -26.73
N GLU A 189 -7.53 31.51 -27.09
CA GLU A 189 -7.92 30.61 -28.17
C GLU A 189 -8.31 29.23 -27.62
N THR A 190 -9.34 28.62 -28.20
CA THR A 190 -9.70 27.22 -27.88
C THR A 190 -8.61 26.25 -28.31
N ALA A 191 -8.16 25.39 -27.41
CA ALA A 191 -7.20 24.32 -27.68
C ALA A 191 -7.62 23.03 -26.97
N VAL A 192 -6.96 21.91 -27.30
CA VAL A 192 -7.14 20.65 -26.56
C VAL A 192 -6.43 20.78 -25.23
N ALA A 193 -7.20 20.88 -24.14
CA ALA A 193 -6.69 21.13 -22.79
C ALA A 193 -6.54 19.84 -21.97
N SER A 194 -7.33 18.81 -22.25
CA SER A 194 -7.29 17.56 -21.51
C SER A 194 -7.53 16.35 -22.41
N VAL A 195 -6.83 15.25 -22.09
CA VAL A 195 -7.02 13.93 -22.68
C VAL A 195 -7.25 12.93 -21.56
N ASP A 196 -8.32 12.15 -21.66
CA ASP A 196 -8.67 11.07 -20.74
C ASP A 196 -8.95 9.78 -21.51
N PHE A 197 -7.99 8.85 -21.41
CA PHE A 197 -8.01 7.51 -21.95
C PHE A 197 -8.04 6.44 -20.86
N ASN A 198 -8.48 6.78 -19.65
CA ASN A 198 -8.52 5.83 -18.54
C ASN A 198 -9.34 4.58 -18.88
N GLY A 199 -8.67 3.44 -18.76
CA GLY A 199 -9.19 2.12 -19.08
C GLY A 199 -9.48 1.91 -20.57
N ALA A 200 -8.99 2.72 -21.51
CA ALA A 200 -9.33 2.53 -22.92
C ALA A 200 -8.82 1.21 -23.51
N LYS A 201 -7.84 0.56 -22.87
CA LYS A 201 -7.16 -0.66 -23.34
C LYS A 201 -6.59 -0.48 -24.75
N PHE A 202 -6.12 0.72 -25.07
CA PHE A 202 -5.52 0.96 -26.38
C PHE A 202 -4.26 0.12 -26.55
N ALA A 203 -4.21 -0.63 -27.65
CA ALA A 203 -3.02 -1.36 -28.08
C ALA A 203 -2.78 -1.16 -29.57
N GLY A 204 -1.51 -1.14 -29.94
CA GLY A 204 -1.08 -1.01 -31.33
C GLY A 204 -0.75 -2.37 -31.95
N PRO A 205 -0.36 -2.39 -33.23
CA PRO A 205 0.10 -3.59 -33.90
C PRO A 205 1.23 -4.28 -33.12
N ASN A 206 1.14 -5.60 -32.99
CA ASN A 206 2.10 -6.41 -32.21
C ASN A 206 2.27 -5.96 -30.74
N GLY A 207 1.25 -5.31 -30.18
CA GLY A 207 1.29 -4.78 -28.80
C GLY A 207 2.11 -3.51 -28.64
N TYR A 208 2.64 -2.91 -29.72
CA TYR A 208 3.47 -1.71 -29.65
C TYR A 208 2.65 -0.44 -29.92
N LEU A 209 2.51 0.42 -28.91
CA LEU A 209 1.82 1.71 -29.01
C LEU A 209 2.57 2.79 -28.22
N PRO A 210 3.54 3.48 -28.83
CA PRO A 210 4.31 4.53 -28.16
C PRO A 210 3.53 5.83 -28.07
N LEU A 211 3.82 6.60 -27.02
CA LEU A 211 3.30 7.96 -26.83
C LEU A 211 4.11 9.02 -27.60
N ASP A 212 5.28 8.65 -28.15
CA ASP A 212 6.11 9.52 -28.97
C ASP A 212 5.38 10.01 -30.23
N GLY A 213 5.43 11.33 -30.43
CA GLY A 213 4.73 12.02 -31.51
C GLY A 213 3.24 12.25 -31.23
N PHE A 214 2.77 11.94 -30.02
CA PHE A 214 1.39 12.19 -29.60
C PHE A 214 1.33 13.23 -28.48
N ILE A 215 1.65 12.84 -27.23
CA ILE A 215 1.53 13.75 -26.07
C ILE A 215 2.43 14.97 -26.24
N ASP A 216 3.66 14.79 -26.75
CA ASP A 216 4.63 15.87 -26.98
C ASP A 216 4.28 16.81 -28.15
N LYS A 217 3.25 16.46 -28.94
CA LYS A 217 2.77 17.30 -30.05
C LYS A 217 1.48 18.06 -29.73
N LEU A 218 0.94 17.87 -28.53
CA LEU A 218 -0.20 18.61 -27.99
C LEU A 218 0.31 19.70 -27.02
N ASP A 219 0.80 20.81 -27.58
CA ASP A 219 1.50 21.87 -26.84
C ASP A 219 0.68 22.54 -25.72
N ASP A 220 -0.65 22.48 -25.81
CA ASP A 220 -1.60 23.19 -24.95
C ASP A 220 -2.21 22.30 -23.86
N LEU A 221 -1.73 21.07 -23.72
CA LEU A 221 -2.28 20.08 -22.80
C LEU A 221 -2.00 20.45 -21.34
N ALA A 222 -3.03 20.37 -20.50
CA ALA A 222 -2.93 20.54 -19.07
C ALA A 222 -3.08 19.21 -18.31
N ILE A 223 -3.92 18.30 -18.81
CA ILE A 223 -4.21 17.03 -18.13
C ILE A 223 -4.08 15.89 -19.12
N PHE A 224 -3.27 14.89 -18.78
CA PHE A 224 -3.19 13.64 -19.51
C PHE A 224 -3.43 12.45 -18.58
N HIS A 225 -4.56 11.78 -18.74
CA HIS A 225 -4.87 10.56 -18.00
C HIS A 225 -4.96 9.37 -18.94
N ALA A 226 -4.18 8.34 -18.65
CA ALA A 226 -3.99 7.18 -19.51
C ALA A 226 -3.88 5.87 -18.70
N ASN A 227 -4.45 5.83 -17.50
CA ASN A 227 -4.44 4.66 -16.64
C ASN A 227 -4.99 3.42 -17.37
N SER A 228 -4.40 2.24 -17.14
CA SER A 228 -4.92 0.96 -17.62
C SER A 228 -5.05 0.89 -19.15
N ASN A 229 -3.94 1.11 -19.84
CA ASN A 229 -3.79 0.93 -21.28
C ASN A 229 -2.60 0.01 -21.59
N ASN A 230 -2.36 -0.26 -22.87
CA ASN A 230 -1.20 -1.04 -23.33
C ASN A 230 -0.19 -0.11 -24.03
N PHE A 231 0.04 1.10 -23.50
CA PHE A 231 1.07 1.99 -24.05
C PHE A 231 2.46 1.43 -23.76
N THR A 232 3.31 1.42 -24.78
CA THR A 232 4.69 0.90 -24.73
C THR A 232 5.70 2.01 -25.04
N GLY A 233 6.99 1.64 -25.11
CA GLY A 233 8.06 2.59 -25.44
C GLY A 233 8.45 3.42 -24.23
N THR A 234 8.98 4.62 -24.45
CA THR A 234 9.44 5.53 -23.41
C THR A 234 8.45 6.65 -23.17
N ILE A 235 8.53 7.29 -22.00
CA ILE A 235 7.84 8.57 -21.79
C ILE A 235 8.54 9.62 -22.67
N PRO A 236 7.82 10.31 -23.58
CA PRO A 236 8.47 11.20 -24.54
C PRO A 236 9.25 12.32 -23.85
N TYR A 237 10.52 12.48 -24.24
CA TYR A 237 11.44 13.48 -23.65
C TYR A 237 10.86 14.90 -23.69
N GLU A 238 10.08 15.20 -24.74
CA GLU A 238 9.52 16.51 -25.03
C GLU A 238 8.24 16.83 -24.25
N VAL A 239 7.73 15.91 -23.42
CA VAL A 239 6.58 16.17 -22.53
C VAL A 239 6.81 17.37 -21.61
N SER A 240 8.08 17.67 -21.29
CA SER A 240 8.47 18.84 -20.51
C SER A 240 8.27 20.19 -21.20
N LYS A 241 8.12 20.20 -22.53
CA LYS A 241 7.86 21.44 -23.28
C LYS A 241 6.40 21.89 -23.14
N ILE A 242 5.53 21.02 -22.64
CA ILE A 242 4.11 21.31 -22.45
C ILE A 242 3.97 22.24 -21.23
N LYS A 243 3.93 23.55 -21.51
CA LYS A 243 3.94 24.62 -20.50
C LYS A 243 2.82 24.50 -19.47
N TYR A 244 1.68 23.96 -19.87
CA TYR A 244 0.46 23.93 -19.06
C TYR A 244 0.24 22.61 -18.34
N LEU A 245 1.13 21.62 -18.50
CA LEU A 245 0.95 20.30 -17.94
C LEU A 245 0.89 20.36 -16.41
N TYR A 246 -0.26 19.98 -15.88
CA TYR A 246 -0.65 20.05 -14.47
C TYR A 246 -0.78 18.63 -13.89
N GLU A 247 -1.36 17.70 -14.64
CA GLU A 247 -1.51 16.29 -14.24
C GLU A 247 -1.04 15.35 -15.35
N LEU A 248 -0.19 14.39 -14.98
CA LEU A 248 0.26 13.31 -15.85
C LEU A 248 0.05 11.96 -15.15
N ASP A 249 -0.96 11.22 -15.59
CA ASP A 249 -1.22 9.84 -15.17
C ASP A 249 -0.96 8.87 -16.32
N LEU A 250 0.12 8.11 -16.20
CA LEU A 250 0.54 7.05 -17.11
C LEU A 250 0.52 5.68 -16.43
N SER A 251 -0.20 5.55 -15.32
CA SER A 251 -0.19 4.34 -14.50
C SER A 251 -0.76 3.11 -15.22
N ASN A 252 -0.33 1.92 -14.81
CA ASN A 252 -0.81 0.64 -15.34
C ASN A 252 -0.73 0.57 -16.88
N ASN A 253 0.50 0.65 -17.37
CA ASN A 253 0.86 0.55 -18.79
C ASN A 253 2.09 -0.37 -18.96
N GLN A 254 2.64 -0.43 -20.16
CA GLN A 254 3.84 -1.21 -20.51
C GLN A 254 5.02 -0.27 -20.83
N LEU A 255 5.05 0.92 -20.22
CA LEU A 255 6.11 1.90 -20.46
C LEU A 255 7.44 1.40 -19.89
N SER A 256 8.52 1.74 -20.56
CA SER A 256 9.88 1.29 -20.25
C SER A 256 10.87 2.44 -20.44
N GLY A 257 12.17 2.15 -20.30
CA GLY A 257 13.21 3.17 -20.35
C GLY A 257 13.39 3.86 -19.01
N ASP A 258 14.03 5.02 -19.02
CA ASP A 258 14.43 5.73 -17.79
C ASP A 258 13.38 6.77 -17.36
N PHE A 259 13.52 7.27 -16.13
CA PHE A 259 12.71 8.39 -15.64
C PHE A 259 12.89 9.62 -16.56
N PRO A 260 11.80 10.32 -16.96
CA PRO A 260 11.88 11.44 -17.90
C PRO A 260 12.49 12.67 -17.21
N MET A 261 13.82 12.78 -17.19
CA MET A 261 14.58 13.83 -16.49
C MET A 261 14.11 15.26 -16.78
N ASN A 262 13.55 15.54 -17.95
CA ASN A 262 13.07 16.88 -18.25
C ASN A 262 11.77 17.25 -17.56
N VAL A 263 11.00 16.28 -17.03
CA VAL A 263 9.76 16.57 -16.28
C VAL A 263 10.05 17.52 -15.11
N LEU A 264 11.29 17.55 -14.63
CA LEU A 264 11.82 18.51 -13.66
C LEU A 264 11.70 19.99 -14.08
N LYS A 265 11.51 20.28 -15.37
CA LYS A 265 11.29 21.64 -15.89
C LYS A 265 9.81 22.04 -15.93
N ALA A 266 8.89 21.09 -15.73
CA ALA A 266 7.46 21.36 -15.71
C ALA A 266 7.07 21.95 -14.34
N THR A 267 7.22 23.27 -14.20
CA THR A 267 7.01 23.97 -12.92
C THR A 267 5.56 23.99 -12.43
N ASN A 268 4.60 23.62 -13.30
CA ASN A 268 3.17 23.62 -12.97
C ASN A 268 2.63 22.21 -12.64
N LEU A 269 3.47 21.17 -12.76
CA LEU A 269 3.05 19.80 -12.51
C LEU A 269 2.82 19.60 -11.01
N THR A 270 1.63 19.13 -10.63
CA THR A 270 1.31 18.81 -9.23
C THR A 270 1.01 17.32 -9.03
N PHE A 271 0.67 16.60 -10.11
CA PHE A 271 0.35 15.18 -10.06
C PHE A 271 1.16 14.40 -11.10
N LEU A 272 1.98 13.45 -10.62
CA LEU A 272 2.75 12.53 -11.46
C LEU A 272 2.53 11.09 -11.00
N ASP A 273 1.82 10.31 -11.82
CA ASP A 273 1.59 8.88 -11.58
C ASP A 273 2.16 8.02 -12.71
N LEU A 274 3.19 7.25 -12.37
CA LEU A 274 3.93 6.35 -13.24
C LEU A 274 3.84 4.88 -12.77
N ARG A 275 2.93 4.56 -11.84
CA ARG A 275 2.87 3.24 -11.20
C ARG A 275 2.59 2.12 -12.19
N PHE A 276 2.99 0.90 -11.83
CA PHE A 276 2.68 -0.30 -12.62
C PHE A 276 3.14 -0.16 -14.08
N ASN A 277 4.43 0.08 -14.24
CA ASN A 277 5.11 0.11 -15.53
C ASN A 277 6.43 -0.69 -15.43
N SER A 278 7.26 -0.64 -16.47
CA SER A 278 8.58 -1.26 -16.51
C SER A 278 9.72 -0.23 -16.54
N ILE A 279 9.49 0.98 -16.01
CA ILE A 279 10.46 2.08 -15.99
C ILE A 279 11.62 1.72 -15.08
N LYS A 280 12.84 2.00 -15.51
CA LYS A 280 14.09 1.61 -14.83
C LYS A 280 15.01 2.81 -14.60
N GLY A 281 16.21 2.53 -14.11
CA GLY A 281 17.23 3.54 -13.90
C GLY A 281 17.01 4.35 -12.63
N LEU A 282 17.38 5.63 -12.70
CA LEU A 282 17.46 6.53 -11.56
C LEU A 282 16.22 7.44 -11.47
N VAL A 283 15.76 7.72 -10.26
CA VAL A 283 14.83 8.83 -9.98
C VAL A 283 15.67 9.99 -9.44
N PRO A 284 15.80 11.09 -10.19
CA PRO A 284 16.71 12.16 -9.82
C PRO A 284 16.23 12.88 -8.55
N GLN A 285 17.18 13.27 -7.69
CA GLN A 285 16.90 13.95 -6.42
C GLN A 285 16.04 15.21 -6.58
N GLN A 286 16.14 15.87 -7.74
CA GLN A 286 15.41 17.08 -8.07
C GLN A 286 13.88 16.88 -8.11
N VAL A 287 13.38 15.65 -8.30
CA VAL A 287 11.92 15.37 -8.24
C VAL A 287 11.36 15.75 -6.88
N PHE A 288 12.14 15.55 -5.80
CA PHE A 288 11.71 15.85 -4.43
C PHE A 288 11.69 17.35 -4.12
N ASN A 289 12.22 18.19 -5.02
CA ASN A 289 12.16 19.64 -4.90
C ASN A 289 10.99 20.24 -5.69
N LEU A 290 10.25 19.44 -6.45
CA LEU A 290 9.05 19.89 -7.16
C LEU A 290 7.90 20.08 -6.18
N ASP A 291 7.05 21.07 -6.43
CA ASP A 291 5.81 21.34 -5.68
C ASP A 291 4.71 20.36 -6.10
N LEU A 292 4.98 19.06 -5.93
CA LEU A 292 4.04 17.98 -6.23
C LEU A 292 3.12 17.73 -5.03
N ASP A 293 1.84 17.59 -5.30
CA ASP A 293 0.87 17.06 -4.35
C ASP A 293 1.00 15.53 -4.26
N VAL A 294 1.24 14.88 -5.42
CA VAL A 294 1.28 13.43 -5.56
C VAL A 294 2.43 12.99 -6.48
N LEU A 295 3.27 12.09 -5.97
CA LEU A 295 4.30 11.38 -6.73
C LEU A 295 4.17 9.88 -6.52
N PHE A 296 3.84 9.17 -7.59
CA PHE A 296 3.54 7.76 -7.57
C PHE A 296 4.43 7.00 -8.56
N ILE A 297 5.40 6.24 -8.05
CA ILE A 297 6.41 5.53 -8.86
C ILE A 297 6.57 4.05 -8.48
N ASN A 298 5.70 3.51 -7.62
CA ASN A 298 5.74 2.12 -7.22
C ASN A 298 5.46 1.14 -8.38
N ASN A 299 5.86 -0.13 -8.20
CA ASN A 299 5.68 -1.19 -9.17
C ASN A 299 6.36 -0.85 -10.50
N ASN A 300 7.67 -0.61 -10.43
CA ASN A 300 8.56 -0.33 -11.54
C ASN A 300 9.90 -1.07 -11.32
N ASN A 301 10.90 -0.77 -12.15
CA ASN A 301 12.23 -1.34 -12.11
C ASN A 301 13.31 -0.32 -11.68
N PHE A 302 12.96 0.72 -10.92
CA PHE A 302 13.92 1.72 -10.44
C PHE A 302 14.98 1.08 -9.53
N GLU A 303 16.25 1.40 -9.77
CA GLU A 303 17.39 0.80 -9.07
C GLU A 303 18.41 1.87 -8.69
N GLN A 304 18.38 2.28 -7.42
CA GLN A 304 19.29 3.26 -6.84
C GLN A 304 19.17 3.28 -5.33
N ARG A 305 19.95 4.14 -4.65
CA ARG A 305 19.66 4.49 -3.25
C ARG A 305 18.50 5.48 -3.16
N LEU A 306 17.81 5.49 -2.03
CA LEU A 306 16.86 6.57 -1.74
C LEU A 306 17.63 7.91 -1.68
N PRO A 307 17.13 8.99 -2.31
CA PRO A 307 17.82 10.28 -2.33
C PRO A 307 17.95 10.91 -0.94
N GLU A 308 19.11 11.52 -0.64
CA GLU A 308 19.37 12.13 0.66
C GLU A 308 18.48 13.35 0.96
N ASN A 309 17.86 13.97 -0.05
CA ASN A 309 16.92 15.08 0.12
C ASN A 309 15.44 14.62 0.24
N LEU A 310 15.20 13.34 0.55
CA LEU A 310 13.84 12.81 0.69
C LEU A 310 12.97 13.61 1.67
N GLY A 311 13.59 14.17 2.71
CA GLY A 311 12.95 15.03 3.70
C GLY A 311 12.45 16.38 3.21
N ASP A 312 12.93 16.85 2.05
CA ASP A 312 12.57 18.15 1.50
C ASP A 312 11.26 18.08 0.69
N THR A 313 10.69 16.88 0.55
CA THR A 313 9.48 16.65 -0.24
C THR A 313 8.24 17.31 0.38
N PRO A 314 7.43 18.00 -0.44
CA PRO A 314 6.16 18.56 0.03
C PRO A 314 5.01 17.52 0.05
N VAL A 315 5.22 16.33 -0.52
CA VAL A 315 4.15 15.34 -0.72
C VAL A 315 3.58 14.81 0.59
N LEU A 316 2.30 14.43 0.56
CA LEU A 316 1.62 13.76 1.66
C LEU A 316 1.79 12.23 1.64
N TYR A 317 1.92 11.66 0.44
CA TYR A 317 2.00 10.23 0.19
C TYR A 317 3.30 9.92 -0.52
N LEU A 318 4.19 9.18 0.14
CA LEU A 318 5.50 8.85 -0.39
C LEU A 318 5.65 7.34 -0.58
N THR A 319 5.61 6.90 -1.82
CA THR A 319 5.67 5.47 -2.16
C THR A 319 6.78 5.15 -3.16
N PHE A 320 7.64 4.21 -2.78
CA PHE A 320 8.66 3.59 -3.63
C PHE A 320 8.47 2.08 -3.70
N ALA A 321 7.31 1.59 -3.28
CA ALA A 321 6.97 0.18 -3.17
C ALA A 321 7.31 -0.61 -4.45
N ASN A 322 7.69 -1.88 -4.30
CA ASN A 322 7.84 -2.81 -5.42
C ASN A 322 8.81 -2.27 -6.50
N ASN A 323 10.06 -2.02 -6.10
CA ASN A 323 11.15 -1.56 -6.96
C ASN A 323 12.46 -2.26 -6.53
N LYS A 324 13.61 -1.73 -6.94
CA LYS A 324 14.94 -2.25 -6.61
C LYS A 324 15.77 -1.22 -5.83
N PHE A 325 15.15 -0.38 -5.01
CA PHE A 325 15.87 0.59 -4.19
C PHE A 325 16.78 -0.10 -3.18
N THR A 326 17.98 0.42 -2.99
CA THR A 326 19.05 -0.16 -2.15
C THR A 326 19.55 0.84 -1.10
N GLY A 327 20.41 0.38 -0.19
CA GLY A 327 21.03 1.25 0.81
C GLY A 327 20.08 1.66 1.94
N PRO A 328 20.55 2.54 2.85
CA PRO A 328 19.78 2.96 4.01
C PRO A 328 18.63 3.90 3.66
N ILE A 329 17.63 3.93 4.55
CA ILE A 329 16.65 5.02 4.57
C ILE A 329 17.38 6.29 5.05
N PRO A 330 17.37 7.38 4.28
CA PRO A 330 18.11 8.58 4.61
C PRO A 330 17.53 9.28 5.84
N THR A 331 18.41 9.83 6.67
CA THR A 331 18.02 10.52 7.92
C THR A 331 17.15 11.75 7.68
N SER A 332 17.22 12.33 6.49
CA SER A 332 16.40 13.46 6.08
C SER A 332 14.92 13.17 6.14
N ILE A 333 14.46 11.91 6.08
CA ILE A 333 13.03 11.57 6.15
C ILE A 333 12.32 12.25 7.32
N GLY A 334 12.98 12.41 8.47
CA GLY A 334 12.41 13.10 9.63
C GLY A 334 12.20 14.61 9.48
N LYS A 335 12.60 15.21 8.34
CA LYS A 335 12.37 16.62 7.97
C LYS A 335 11.10 16.84 7.16
N ALA A 336 10.37 15.78 6.79
CA ALA A 336 9.10 15.88 6.06
C ALA A 336 7.91 15.72 7.03
N PRO A 337 7.50 16.79 7.76
CA PRO A 337 6.51 16.69 8.83
C PRO A 337 5.09 16.38 8.34
N ASN A 338 4.80 16.61 7.06
CA ASN A 338 3.47 16.48 6.47
C ASN A 338 3.17 15.07 5.94
N LEU A 339 4.16 14.17 5.92
CA LEU A 339 3.96 12.81 5.43
C LEU A 339 2.87 12.10 6.23
N LEU A 340 1.87 11.60 5.50
CA LEU A 340 0.78 10.78 6.01
C LEU A 340 1.10 9.30 5.81
N GLU A 341 1.60 8.94 4.63
CA GLU A 341 1.88 7.55 4.28
C GLU A 341 3.27 7.39 3.69
N VAL A 342 4.02 6.42 4.20
CA VAL A 342 5.36 6.07 3.74
C VAL A 342 5.39 4.58 3.39
N LEU A 343 5.50 4.28 2.10
CA LEU A 343 5.41 2.91 1.56
C LEU A 343 6.68 2.53 0.79
N PHE A 344 7.62 1.85 1.45
CA PHE A 344 8.89 1.40 0.87
C PHE A 344 9.01 -0.13 0.76
N LEU A 345 7.91 -0.85 0.97
CA LEU A 345 7.88 -2.31 0.94
C LEU A 345 8.35 -2.92 -0.39
N ASN A 346 8.84 -4.17 -0.32
CA ASN A 346 9.31 -4.94 -1.47
C ASN A 346 10.39 -4.19 -2.27
N ASN A 347 11.50 -3.90 -1.61
CA ASN A 347 12.70 -3.30 -2.18
C ASN A 347 13.94 -4.08 -1.70
N LYS A 348 15.13 -3.53 -1.94
CA LYS A 348 16.42 -4.07 -1.48
C LYS A 348 17.07 -3.14 -0.44
N LEU A 349 16.27 -2.37 0.32
CA LEU A 349 16.79 -1.42 1.31
C LEU A 349 17.57 -2.16 2.40
N THR A 350 18.67 -1.58 2.86
CA THR A 350 19.60 -2.17 3.84
C THR A 350 19.89 -1.18 4.98
N GLY A 351 20.67 -1.59 5.98
CA GLY A 351 21.04 -0.72 7.08
C GLY A 351 19.94 -0.59 8.14
N CYS A 352 20.16 0.29 9.11
CA CYS A 352 19.29 0.40 10.29
C CYS A 352 18.30 1.55 10.17
N LEU A 353 17.13 1.41 10.80
CA LEU A 353 16.12 2.46 10.81
C LEU A 353 16.66 3.72 11.51
N PRO A 354 16.63 4.90 10.85
CA PRO A 354 17.02 6.15 11.50
C PRO A 354 16.00 6.53 12.57
N TYR A 355 16.48 7.01 13.74
CA TYR A 355 15.60 7.47 14.81
C TYR A 355 14.73 8.66 14.36
N GLU A 356 15.18 9.41 13.34
CA GLU A 356 14.51 10.57 12.77
C GLU A 356 13.11 10.25 12.24
N ILE A 357 12.79 8.99 11.93
CA ILE A 357 11.43 8.53 11.59
C ILE A 357 10.44 8.89 12.72
N GLY A 358 10.87 8.91 13.98
CA GLY A 358 10.03 9.33 15.11
C GLY A 358 9.54 10.78 15.04
N ASN A 359 10.07 11.60 14.14
CA ASN A 359 9.61 12.98 13.90
C ASN A 359 8.41 13.06 12.93
N LEU A 360 8.02 11.96 12.28
CA LEU A 360 6.88 11.90 11.35
C LEU A 360 5.54 11.93 12.11
N SER A 361 5.24 13.06 12.74
CA SER A 361 4.10 13.20 13.65
C SER A 361 2.72 13.07 13.00
N GLN A 362 2.64 13.24 11.68
CA GLN A 362 1.41 13.13 10.91
C GLN A 362 1.19 11.74 10.30
N ALA A 363 2.21 10.87 10.30
CA ALA A 363 2.15 9.59 9.63
C ALA A 363 1.11 8.66 10.26
N THR A 364 0.25 8.10 9.42
CA THR A 364 -0.76 7.08 9.75
C THR A 364 -0.34 5.70 9.25
N VAL A 365 0.44 5.63 8.17
CA VAL A 365 0.95 4.39 7.60
C VAL A 365 2.46 4.45 7.38
N PHE A 366 3.17 3.45 7.87
CA PHE A 366 4.59 3.25 7.61
C PHE A 366 4.84 1.78 7.31
N ASP A 367 5.19 1.49 6.05
CA ASP A 367 5.43 0.13 5.57
C ASP A 367 6.81 0.03 4.91
N VAL A 368 7.69 -0.78 5.51
CA VAL A 368 9.02 -1.13 4.98
C VAL A 368 9.18 -2.64 4.83
N GLY A 369 8.07 -3.37 4.74
CA GLY A 369 8.06 -4.82 4.70
C GLY A 369 8.83 -5.39 3.50
N SER A 370 9.31 -6.63 3.60
CA SER A 370 10.03 -7.31 2.52
C SER A 370 11.23 -6.49 2.01
N ASN A 371 12.17 -6.19 2.90
CA ASN A 371 13.44 -5.52 2.60
C ASN A 371 14.61 -6.29 3.25
N LYS A 372 15.79 -5.69 3.31
CA LYS A 372 16.99 -6.21 4.00
C LYS A 372 17.42 -5.27 5.14
N LEU A 373 16.46 -4.57 5.74
CA LEU A 373 16.72 -3.64 6.84
C LEU A 373 17.09 -4.44 8.10
N THR A 374 17.95 -3.88 8.94
CA THR A 374 18.45 -4.56 10.15
C THR A 374 18.48 -3.63 11.35
N GLY A 375 18.93 -4.13 12.50
CA GLY A 375 19.01 -3.36 13.74
C GLY A 375 17.79 -3.48 14.64
N PRO A 376 17.85 -2.83 15.82
CA PRO A 376 16.69 -2.68 16.69
C PRO A 376 15.72 -1.63 16.17
N ILE A 377 14.45 -1.72 16.59
CA ILE A 377 13.49 -0.64 16.38
C ILE A 377 13.89 0.54 17.28
N PRO A 378 14.10 1.76 16.73
CA PRO A 378 14.39 2.94 17.54
C PRO A 378 13.23 3.28 18.48
N TYR A 379 13.52 3.62 19.74
CA TYR A 379 12.52 4.01 20.74
C TYR A 379 11.76 5.29 20.34
N SER A 380 12.33 6.08 19.44
CA SER A 380 11.68 7.25 18.84
C SER A 380 10.40 6.90 18.07
N PHE A 381 10.18 5.65 17.66
CA PHE A 381 8.92 5.23 17.02
C PHE A 381 7.72 5.39 17.97
N GLY A 382 7.93 5.40 19.30
CA GLY A 382 6.91 5.78 20.27
C GLY A 382 6.42 7.24 20.15
N CYS A 383 7.05 8.06 19.29
CA CYS A 383 6.62 9.42 18.98
C CYS A 383 5.67 9.51 17.76
N LEU A 384 5.43 8.41 17.05
CA LEU A 384 4.51 8.33 15.90
C LEU A 384 3.04 8.34 16.35
N LYS A 385 2.58 9.47 16.91
CA LYS A 385 1.30 9.55 17.63
C LYS A 385 0.06 9.22 16.79
N LYS A 386 0.12 9.41 15.47
CA LYS A 386 -0.99 9.15 14.54
C LYS A 386 -0.90 7.82 13.81
N ILE A 387 0.14 7.02 14.06
CA ILE A 387 0.32 5.78 13.32
C ILE A 387 -0.81 4.79 13.63
N GLU A 388 -1.36 4.21 12.58
CA GLU A 388 -2.42 3.20 12.61
C GLU A 388 -1.89 1.87 12.09
N LEU A 389 -1.09 1.90 11.03
CA LEU A 389 -0.45 0.72 10.43
C LEU A 389 1.07 0.90 10.42
N LEU A 390 1.76 0.00 11.12
CA LEU A 390 3.22 -0.09 11.10
C LEU A 390 3.62 -1.50 10.65
N ASN A 391 4.21 -1.62 9.47
CA ASN A 391 4.62 -2.90 8.91
C ASN A 391 6.15 -2.93 8.71
N LEU A 392 6.81 -3.77 9.51
CA LEU A 392 8.25 -4.02 9.49
C LEU A 392 8.57 -5.47 9.09
N ALA A 393 7.58 -6.24 8.61
CA ALA A 393 7.70 -7.67 8.41
C ALA A 393 8.68 -8.05 7.29
N GLY A 394 9.27 -9.24 7.35
CA GLY A 394 10.15 -9.74 6.29
C GLY A 394 11.42 -8.89 6.14
N ASN A 395 12.14 -8.71 7.24
CA ASN A 395 13.40 -7.96 7.32
C ASN A 395 14.40 -8.72 8.22
N GLU A 396 15.51 -8.08 8.54
CA GLU A 396 16.56 -8.59 9.42
C GLU A 396 16.62 -7.81 10.75
N PHE A 397 15.46 -7.32 11.24
CA PHE A 397 15.40 -6.60 12.52
C PHE A 397 15.59 -7.55 13.71
N TYR A 398 16.22 -7.06 14.78
CA TYR A 398 16.58 -7.88 15.94
C TYR A 398 16.53 -7.10 17.26
N GLY A 399 16.70 -7.81 18.37
CA GLY A 399 16.65 -7.25 19.72
C GLY A 399 15.25 -7.27 20.32
N GLU A 400 15.04 -6.44 21.33
CA GLU A 400 13.75 -6.30 22.01
C GLU A 400 12.83 -5.34 21.25
N VAL A 401 11.54 -5.69 21.15
CA VAL A 401 10.51 -4.78 20.63
C VAL A 401 10.20 -3.73 21.70
N PRO A 402 10.42 -2.42 21.44
CA PRO A 402 10.20 -1.39 22.45
C PRO A 402 8.72 -1.29 22.85
N GLU A 403 8.44 -1.39 24.15
CA GLU A 403 7.08 -1.25 24.70
C GLU A 403 6.42 0.08 24.33
N THR A 404 7.20 1.14 24.14
CA THR A 404 6.72 2.45 23.71
C THR A 404 6.02 2.42 22.34
N VAL A 405 6.40 1.50 21.45
CA VAL A 405 5.74 1.30 20.15
C VAL A 405 4.39 0.61 20.34
N CYS A 406 4.32 -0.39 21.21
CA CYS A 406 3.08 -1.10 21.52
C CYS A 406 2.10 -0.25 22.36
N GLN A 407 2.56 0.85 22.96
CA GLN A 407 1.74 1.83 23.69
C GLN A 407 1.12 2.93 22.81
N LEU A 408 1.38 2.92 21.50
CA LEU A 408 0.82 3.89 20.57
C LEU A 408 -0.71 3.73 20.49
N LYS A 409 -1.43 4.80 20.87
CA LYS A 409 -2.89 4.75 21.09
C LYS A 409 -3.71 4.45 19.83
N ASN A 410 -3.25 4.92 18.68
CA ASN A 410 -3.96 4.80 17.40
C ASN A 410 -3.56 3.53 16.63
N LEU A 411 -2.60 2.75 17.14
CA LEU A 411 -2.09 1.58 16.44
C LEU A 411 -3.18 0.51 16.31
N GLN A 412 -3.52 0.19 15.06
CA GLN A 412 -4.50 -0.81 14.69
C GLN A 412 -3.82 -2.11 14.27
N ASN A 413 -2.72 -2.00 13.51
CA ASN A 413 -1.98 -3.14 12.99
C ASN A 413 -0.47 -2.90 13.07
N LEU A 414 0.24 -3.80 13.74
CA LEU A 414 1.69 -3.85 13.84
C LEU A 414 2.17 -5.22 13.35
N SER A 415 2.89 -5.25 12.23
CA SER A 415 3.45 -6.50 11.72
C SER A 415 4.96 -6.48 11.87
N LEU A 416 5.47 -7.40 12.70
CA LEU A 416 6.88 -7.65 12.96
C LEU A 416 7.30 -9.06 12.52
N SER A 417 6.43 -9.77 11.82
CA SER A 417 6.66 -11.16 11.43
C SER A 417 7.87 -11.31 10.51
N TYR A 418 8.46 -12.50 10.46
CA TYR A 418 9.63 -12.81 9.62
C TYR A 418 10.81 -11.87 9.87
N ASN A 419 11.21 -11.74 11.14
CA ASN A 419 12.38 -10.99 11.61
C ASN A 419 13.20 -11.87 12.58
N TYR A 420 14.05 -11.25 13.40
CA TYR A 420 14.89 -11.90 14.41
C TYR A 420 14.76 -11.20 15.78
N PHE A 421 13.58 -10.69 16.11
CA PHE A 421 13.30 -10.16 17.45
C PHE A 421 13.42 -11.28 18.49
N THR A 422 13.95 -10.96 19.67
CA THR A 422 14.21 -11.95 20.73
C THR A 422 13.24 -11.84 21.89
N GLN A 423 12.65 -10.65 22.09
CA GLN A 423 11.84 -10.36 23.27
C GLN A 423 10.70 -9.39 22.95
N VAL A 424 9.57 -9.59 23.63
CA VAL A 424 8.42 -8.69 23.68
C VAL A 424 7.95 -8.53 25.13
N GLY A 425 7.66 -7.30 25.52
CA GLY A 425 7.16 -6.97 26.85
C GLY A 425 5.65 -7.18 27.00
N PRO A 426 5.08 -6.86 28.19
CA PRO A 426 3.69 -7.13 28.52
C PRO A 426 2.68 -6.37 27.64
N THR A 427 2.95 -5.11 27.28
CA THR A 427 2.05 -4.34 26.41
C THR A 427 2.03 -4.93 25.00
N CYS A 428 3.19 -5.30 24.47
CA CYS A 428 3.24 -5.97 23.17
C CYS A 428 2.50 -7.33 23.21
N ARG A 429 2.62 -8.10 24.29
CA ARG A 429 1.89 -9.38 24.45
C ARG A 429 0.37 -9.19 24.45
N ASP A 430 -0.14 -8.12 25.05
CA ASP A 430 -1.56 -7.75 24.96
C ASP A 430 -2.01 -7.49 23.52
N LEU A 431 -1.18 -6.80 22.71
CA LEU A 431 -1.48 -6.60 21.28
C LEU A 431 -1.47 -7.92 20.48
N ILE A 432 -0.58 -8.87 20.82
CA ILE A 432 -0.56 -10.20 20.20
C ILE A 432 -1.87 -10.93 20.49
N MET A 433 -2.31 -10.95 21.76
CA MET A 433 -3.59 -11.57 22.15
C MET A 433 -4.79 -10.92 21.44
N LYS A 434 -4.75 -9.59 21.25
CA LYS A 434 -5.76 -8.82 20.52
C LYS A 434 -5.66 -8.96 18.98
N LYS A 435 -4.73 -9.75 18.46
CA LYS A 435 -4.45 -9.92 17.02
C LYS A 435 -4.13 -8.60 16.30
N LYS A 436 -3.59 -7.63 17.03
CA LYS A 436 -3.09 -6.35 16.50
C LYS A 436 -1.58 -6.37 16.25
N LEU A 437 -0.86 -7.31 16.84
CA LEU A 437 0.58 -7.49 16.66
C LEU A 437 0.87 -8.90 16.12
N ASP A 438 1.47 -9.00 14.94
CA ASP A 438 2.01 -10.25 14.40
C ASP A 438 3.54 -10.34 14.62
N VAL A 439 3.98 -11.38 15.32
CA VAL A 439 5.39 -11.68 15.62
C VAL A 439 5.81 -13.08 15.19
N LYS A 440 5.07 -13.74 14.29
CA LYS A 440 5.44 -15.06 13.78
C LYS A 440 6.80 -15.03 13.07
N ASN A 441 7.50 -16.15 13.03
CA ASN A 441 8.83 -16.30 12.42
C ASN A 441 9.84 -15.27 12.93
N ASN A 442 9.94 -15.14 14.26
CA ASN A 442 10.98 -14.43 14.98
C ASN A 442 11.82 -15.39 15.84
N CYS A 443 12.65 -14.86 16.74
CA CYS A 443 13.48 -15.61 17.69
C CYS A 443 12.99 -15.45 19.14
N ILE A 444 11.66 -15.37 19.34
CA ILE A 444 11.04 -15.16 20.66
C ILE A 444 10.69 -16.53 21.26
N LEU A 445 11.62 -17.14 22.00
CA LEU A 445 11.58 -18.55 22.38
C LEU A 445 10.31 -19.01 23.13
N ASP A 446 9.63 -18.10 23.81
CA ASP A 446 8.45 -18.42 24.63
C ASP A 446 7.10 -18.20 23.90
N LEU A 447 7.11 -17.90 22.60
CA LEU A 447 5.91 -17.75 21.77
C LEU A 447 5.81 -18.85 20.69
N PRO A 448 4.60 -19.16 20.19
CA PRO A 448 4.42 -20.14 19.13
C PRO A 448 4.81 -19.59 17.74
N PHE A 449 4.97 -20.49 16.77
CA PHE A 449 5.25 -20.19 15.35
C PHE A 449 6.51 -19.33 15.14
N GLN A 450 7.59 -19.67 15.83
CA GLN A 450 8.88 -18.98 15.76
C GLN A 450 9.85 -19.73 14.86
N ARG A 451 10.94 -19.04 14.48
CA ARG A 451 12.05 -19.66 13.74
C ARG A 451 12.68 -20.78 14.55
N SER A 452 13.35 -21.69 13.86
CA SER A 452 14.13 -22.71 14.51
C SER A 452 15.29 -22.11 15.30
N GLU A 453 15.71 -22.80 16.37
CA GLU A 453 16.90 -22.42 17.14
C GLU A 453 18.15 -22.33 16.26
N ALA A 454 18.28 -23.20 15.26
CA ALA A 454 19.38 -23.20 14.30
C ALA A 454 19.43 -21.92 13.46
N GLU A 455 18.29 -21.47 12.92
CA GLU A 455 18.20 -20.21 12.16
C GLU A 455 18.56 -19.00 13.02
N CYS A 456 18.03 -18.94 14.25
CA CYS A 456 18.32 -17.86 15.18
C CYS A 456 19.80 -17.84 15.58
N THR A 457 20.36 -18.99 15.94
CA THR A 457 21.78 -19.12 16.30
C THR A 457 22.68 -18.73 15.13
N ALA A 458 22.36 -19.16 13.91
CA ALA A 458 23.10 -18.77 12.72
C ALA A 458 23.07 -17.24 12.52
N PHE A 459 21.91 -16.61 12.67
CA PHE A 459 21.76 -15.15 12.54
C PHE A 459 22.52 -14.36 13.62
N PHE A 460 22.55 -14.84 14.86
CA PHE A 460 23.27 -14.18 15.95
C PHE A 460 24.77 -14.50 15.98
N SER A 461 25.23 -15.51 15.23
CA SER A 461 26.66 -15.82 15.09
C SER A 461 27.42 -14.80 14.23
N ARG A 462 26.73 -14.07 13.35
CA ARG A 462 27.32 -13.01 12.51
C ARG A 462 27.47 -11.68 13.28
N LYS A 463 28.43 -10.87 12.85
CA LYS A 463 28.63 -9.51 13.37
C LYS A 463 27.50 -8.58 12.91
N LEU A 464 26.63 -8.19 13.84
CA LEU A 464 25.54 -7.25 13.59
C LEU A 464 26.05 -5.80 13.72
N TYR A 465 25.83 -5.00 12.67
CA TYR A 465 26.28 -3.61 12.63
C TYR A 465 25.11 -2.66 12.46
N CYS A 466 25.15 -1.57 13.24
CA CYS A 466 24.31 -0.41 13.07
C CYS A 466 25.12 0.84 13.41
N ASP A 467 25.02 1.84 12.54
CA ASP A 467 25.50 3.19 12.83
C ASP A 467 24.68 3.82 13.95
N ARG A 468 25.31 4.72 14.74
CA ARG A 468 24.64 5.55 15.76
C ARG A 468 23.87 4.76 16.82
N LYS A 469 24.48 3.75 17.43
CA LYS A 469 23.86 2.88 18.45
C LYS A 469 23.19 3.64 19.60
N ASP A 470 23.78 4.76 20.04
CA ASP A 470 23.24 5.57 21.14
C ASP A 470 21.91 6.24 20.77
N SER A 471 21.62 6.41 19.48
CA SER A 471 20.38 7.03 19.01
C SER A 471 19.16 6.13 19.13
N PHE A 472 19.32 4.80 19.24
CA PHE A 472 18.19 3.87 19.29
C PHE A 472 17.36 3.99 20.57
N LYS A 473 17.94 4.50 21.66
CA LYS A 473 17.23 4.76 22.92
C LYS A 473 16.72 6.21 23.04
N TRP A 474 17.04 7.05 22.06
CA TRP A 474 16.66 8.46 22.09
C TRP A 474 15.20 8.63 21.69
N VAL A 475 14.44 9.42 22.47
CA VAL A 475 13.02 9.67 22.25
C VAL A 475 12.77 11.17 22.08
N PRO A 476 12.62 11.69 20.84
CA PRO A 476 12.56 13.13 20.55
C PRO A 476 11.45 13.84 21.31
N CYS A 477 10.27 13.21 21.35
CA CYS A 477 9.04 13.79 21.90
C CYS A 477 8.99 13.84 23.44
N MET A 478 10.03 13.38 24.13
CA MET A 478 10.15 13.46 25.60
C MET A 478 10.96 14.68 26.09
N LYS A 479 11.58 15.47 25.18
CA LYS A 479 12.23 16.73 25.55
C LYS A 479 11.22 17.69 26.19
N GLY A 480 11.34 17.92 27.50
CA GLY A 480 10.48 18.85 28.26
C GLY A 480 9.64 18.22 29.37
N ARG A 481 9.57 16.88 29.47
CA ARG A 481 9.10 16.25 30.72
C ARG A 481 10.22 16.37 31.74
N ARG A 482 10.08 17.25 32.73
CA ARG A 482 10.93 17.29 33.92
C ARG A 482 11.00 15.86 34.47
N VAL A 483 12.10 15.16 34.21
CA VAL A 483 12.48 14.02 35.06
C VAL A 483 12.78 14.67 36.40
N ASN A 484 11.91 14.45 37.38
CA ASN A 484 12.26 14.74 38.76
C ASN A 484 13.60 14.06 39.01
N LYS A 485 14.66 14.85 39.18
CA LYS A 485 15.91 14.37 39.78
C LYS A 485 15.52 13.75 41.12
N GLY A 486 15.57 12.42 41.20
CA GLY A 486 15.15 11.71 42.38
C GLY A 486 14.88 10.23 42.17
N ARG A 487 15.86 9.50 41.62
CA ARG A 487 16.31 8.20 42.14
C ARG A 487 17.55 7.76 41.38
N ASP A 488 18.60 7.58 42.16
CA ASP A 488 19.89 7.00 41.79
C ASP A 488 19.68 5.61 41.14
N PRO A 489 20.36 5.27 40.03
CA PRO A 489 20.34 3.94 39.43
C PRO A 489 20.86 2.81 40.34
N SER A 490 21.41 3.13 41.52
CA SER A 490 21.87 2.14 42.50
C SER A 490 20.77 1.41 43.28
N GLN A 491 19.48 1.74 43.07
CA GLN A 491 18.35 1.12 43.80
C GLN A 491 17.26 0.50 42.90
N MET A 492 17.64 -0.20 41.83
CA MET A 492 16.79 -1.26 41.27
C MET A 492 17.14 -2.59 41.95
N PRO A 493 16.16 -3.44 42.31
CA PRO A 493 16.47 -4.74 42.88
C PRO A 493 17.31 -5.54 41.87
N THR A 494 18.51 -5.90 42.28
CA THR A 494 19.42 -6.75 41.53
C THR A 494 18.69 -8.02 41.13
N ALA A 495 18.67 -8.33 39.84
CA ALA A 495 18.27 -9.63 39.33
C ALA A 495 19.08 -10.71 40.06
N SER A 496 18.38 -11.60 40.76
CA SER A 496 18.99 -12.79 41.35
C SER A 496 19.73 -13.56 40.27
N LYS A 497 21.02 -13.80 40.52
CA LYS A 497 21.87 -14.68 39.71
C LYS A 497 21.19 -16.04 39.54
N VAL A 498 20.73 -16.35 38.33
CA VAL A 498 20.40 -17.73 37.95
C VAL A 498 21.71 -18.40 37.60
N HIS A 499 22.21 -19.23 38.53
CA HIS A 499 23.29 -20.18 38.26
C HIS A 499 22.77 -21.25 37.28
N HIS A 500 23.42 -21.38 36.12
CA HIS A 500 23.30 -22.58 35.30
C HIS A 500 23.97 -23.75 36.03
N GLY A 501 23.16 -24.65 36.57
CA GLY A 501 23.58 -25.98 37.01
C GLY A 501 23.05 -27.03 36.05
N HIS A 502 23.96 -27.75 35.41
CA HIS A 502 23.68 -29.00 34.72
C HIS A 502 23.04 -30.00 35.71
N ASN A 503 21.96 -30.67 35.31
CA ASN A 503 21.78 -32.11 35.52
C ASN A 503 20.56 -32.62 34.75
N TRP A 504 20.83 -33.51 33.79
CA TRP A 504 19.90 -34.53 33.34
C TRP A 504 19.88 -35.68 34.36
N PHE A 505 18.68 -36.23 34.58
CA PHE A 505 18.29 -37.58 35.04
C PHE A 505 17.41 -37.66 36.29
N HIS A 506 16.25 -38.31 36.05
CA HIS A 506 15.33 -39.01 36.96
C HIS A 506 14.47 -38.20 37.95
N ALA A 507 13.19 -38.05 37.59
CA ALA A 507 12.11 -38.67 38.36
C ALA A 507 10.96 -39.10 37.42
N ILE A 508 10.69 -40.40 37.46
CA ILE A 508 9.61 -41.14 36.77
C ILE A 508 8.40 -41.19 37.71
N ALA A 509 7.22 -41.45 37.12
CA ALA A 509 5.94 -41.91 37.69
C ALA A 509 4.94 -40.78 38.01
N ASN A 510 3.69 -40.76 37.55
CA ASN A 510 2.78 -41.79 37.07
C ASN A 510 1.73 -41.18 36.12
N CYS A 511 1.40 -41.87 35.03
CA CYS A 511 0.01 -41.99 34.56
C CYS A 511 -0.07 -43.14 33.54
N GLN A 512 -0.52 -44.29 34.01
CA GLN A 512 -0.86 -45.46 33.23
C GLN A 512 -2.33 -45.39 32.76
N VAL A 513 -2.51 -45.76 31.49
CA VAL A 513 -3.52 -46.69 30.97
C VAL A 513 -5.00 -46.26 30.97
N LEU A 514 -5.53 -46.10 29.75
CA LEU A 514 -6.76 -46.78 29.33
C LEU A 514 -6.79 -46.94 27.80
N CYS A 515 -6.61 -48.18 27.35
CA CYS A 515 -6.98 -48.69 26.03
C CYS A 515 -8.06 -49.77 26.24
N LEU A 516 -9.16 -49.67 25.49
CA LEU A 516 -10.10 -50.75 25.15
C LEU A 516 -10.44 -50.52 23.66
N VAL A 517 -9.81 -51.23 22.72
CA VAL A 517 -10.24 -52.50 22.09
C VAL A 517 -11.59 -52.40 21.37
N HIS A 518 -11.55 -52.41 20.03
CA HIS A 518 -12.41 -53.28 19.22
C HIS A 518 -11.81 -53.52 17.81
N GLU A 519 -11.29 -54.73 17.60
CA GLU A 519 -11.16 -55.48 16.33
C GLU A 519 -12.57 -55.93 15.87
N SER A 520 -12.93 -56.37 14.65
CA SER A 520 -12.31 -56.78 13.36
C SER A 520 -13.45 -56.88 12.31
N LYS A 521 -13.25 -56.75 10.98
CA LYS A 521 -13.17 -57.79 9.89
C LYS A 521 -14.03 -57.25 8.71
N ALA A 522 -13.53 -56.99 7.49
CA ALA A 522 -13.14 -57.87 6.35
C ALA A 522 -14.26 -58.05 5.27
N GLU A 523 -13.83 -58.02 3.99
CA GLU A 523 -14.51 -58.27 2.68
C GLU A 523 -15.30 -57.09 2.07
N SER A 524 -15.20 -56.68 0.78
CA SER A 524 -14.82 -57.36 -0.48
C SER A 524 -14.39 -56.38 -1.61
N SER A 525 -13.43 -56.80 -2.47
CA SER A 525 -13.22 -56.59 -3.94
C SER A 525 -14.14 -55.61 -4.73
N SER A 526 -13.76 -54.88 -5.80
CA SER A 526 -12.63 -54.88 -6.78
C SER A 526 -12.80 -53.72 -7.79
N LEU A 527 -11.71 -53.40 -8.54
CA LEU A 527 -11.59 -52.59 -9.80
C LEU A 527 -11.75 -51.04 -9.64
N GLY A 528 -10.76 -50.14 -9.77
CA GLY A 528 -9.60 -49.98 -10.69
C GLY A 528 -9.94 -48.96 -11.81
N PRO A 529 -9.01 -48.22 -12.46
CA PRO A 529 -7.73 -47.64 -12.02
C PRO A 529 -7.50 -46.16 -12.53
N ASN A 530 -6.27 -45.64 -12.32
CA ASN A 530 -5.59 -44.49 -12.97
C ASN A 530 -5.71 -43.10 -12.32
N CYS A 531 -4.64 -42.63 -11.66
CA CYS A 531 -3.56 -41.89 -12.32
C CYS A 531 -2.41 -41.55 -11.34
N CYS A 532 -1.19 -41.88 -11.77
CA CYS A 532 0.07 -41.57 -11.10
C CYS A 532 0.53 -40.12 -11.34
N ILE A 533 1.13 -39.52 -10.31
CA ILE A 533 2.48 -38.93 -10.26
C ILE A 533 2.89 -38.03 -11.45
N TYR A 534 3.04 -36.72 -11.21
CA TYR A 534 4.34 -36.08 -10.90
C TYR A 534 4.12 -34.72 -10.22
#